data_AF-A0A9C8DYR5-F1
#
_entry.id   AF-A0A9C8DYR5-F1
#
_cell.length_a   1.000
_cell.length_b   1.000
_cell.length_c   1.000
_cell.angle_alpha   90.00
_cell.angle_beta   90.00
_cell.angle_gamma   90.00
#
_symmetry.space_group_name_H-M   'P 1'
#
loop_
_entity.id
_entity.type
_entity.pdbx_description
1 polymer ?
#
loop_
_entity_poly.entity_id
_entity_poly.type
_entity_poly.pdbx_seq_one_letter_code
_entity_poly.pdbx_strand_id
1 'polypeptide(L)'
;GDRVIYRLLQARLVLLQNDYTEAMQVYEQALHIYPGDQMLGLDYAQKLLQNNAAPKAKAVLLTISPASNPYYYRLLAQTYRAIGDEAQAHFTLAENYYLMGRTSLAVEQLKQARRFVTQDFYLASRIDARYRELRKELLEAQNGSRRR
;
A
#
# COMPACT_ATOMS: atom_id res chain seq x y z
N GLY A 1 6.58 8.55 20.93
CA GLY A 1 7.69 8.05 20.09
C GLY A 1 8.33 6.84 20.71
N ASP A 2 9.04 7.02 21.83
CA ASP A 2 9.98 6.02 22.38
C ASP A 2 9.35 4.67 22.75
N ARG A 3 8.11 4.66 23.26
CA ARG A 3 7.41 3.43 23.64
C ARG A 3 6.94 2.58 22.45
N VAL A 4 6.74 3.18 21.28
CA VAL A 4 6.40 2.48 20.03
C VAL A 4 7.65 1.84 19.44
N ILE A 5 8.74 2.61 19.40
CA ILE A 5 10.06 2.15 18.91
C ILE A 5 10.56 0.97 19.75
N TYR A 6 10.40 1.03 21.07
CA TYR A 6 10.76 -0.08 21.95
C TYR A 6 10.04 -1.39 21.58
N ARG A 7 8.71 -1.34 21.36
CA ARG A 7 7.93 -2.54 20.98
C ARG A 7 8.27 -3.04 19.58
N LEU A 8 8.51 -2.13 18.64
CA LEU A 8 8.97 -2.48 17.31
C LEU A 8 10.31 -3.22 17.36
N LEU A 9 11.25 -2.73 18.17
CA LEU A 9 12.55 -3.35 18.34
C LEU A 9 12.43 -4.73 19.00
N GLN A 10 11.59 -4.87 20.02
CA GLN A 10 11.30 -6.16 20.65
C GLN A 10 10.76 -7.17 19.63
N ALA A 11 9.77 -6.80 18.82
CA ALA A 11 9.22 -7.68 17.77
C ALA A 11 10.28 -8.11 16.76
N ARG A 12 11.18 -7.20 16.36
CA ARG A 12 12.28 -7.49 15.44
C ARG A 12 13.34 -8.41 16.05
N LEU A 13 13.64 -8.28 17.35
CA LEU A 13 14.56 -9.17 18.05
C LEU A 13 14.04 -10.60 18.10
N VAL A 14 12.75 -10.79 18.39
CA VAL A 14 12.10 -12.11 18.40
C VAL A 14 12.14 -12.75 16.99
N LEU A 15 11.92 -11.97 15.93
CA LEU A 15 12.09 -12.46 14.55
C LEU A 15 13.51 -12.94 14.24
N LEU A 16 14.53 -12.26 14.77
CA LEU A 16 15.93 -12.68 14.59
C LEU A 16 16.25 -14.01 15.28
N GLN A 17 15.44 -14.40 16.27
CA GLN A 17 15.53 -15.69 16.94
C GLN A 17 14.77 -16.81 16.20
N ASN A 18 14.26 -16.55 14.99
CA ASN A 18 13.43 -17.44 14.17
C ASN A 18 12.08 -17.83 14.80
N ASP A 19 11.63 -17.15 15.87
CA ASP A 19 10.28 -17.34 16.39
C ASP A 19 9.28 -16.41 15.70
N TYR A 20 8.78 -16.86 14.55
CA TYR A 20 7.77 -16.11 13.81
C TYR A 20 6.45 -15.98 14.58
N THR A 21 6.05 -17.01 15.34
CA THR A 21 4.76 -17.03 16.03
C THR A 21 4.75 -16.01 17.16
N GLU A 22 5.78 -16.04 18.01
CA GLU A 22 5.93 -15.09 19.11
C GLU A 22 6.06 -13.66 18.58
N ALA A 23 6.83 -13.45 17.50
CA ALA A 23 6.94 -12.12 16.91
C ALA A 23 5.58 -11.57 16.44
N MET A 24 4.73 -12.40 15.81
CA MET A 24 3.39 -11.94 15.39
C MET A 24 2.53 -11.56 16.60
N GLN A 25 2.64 -12.28 17.72
CA GLN A 25 1.93 -11.94 18.95
C GLN A 25 2.40 -10.59 19.52
N VAL A 26 3.71 -10.32 19.49
CA VAL A 26 4.25 -9.02 19.93
C VAL A 26 3.70 -7.87 19.08
N TYR A 27 3.62 -8.04 17.76
CA TYR A 27 3.00 -7.04 16.88
C TYR A 27 1.53 -6.80 17.20
N GLU A 28 0.76 -7.87 17.40
CA GLU A 28 -0.67 -7.78 17.72
C GLU A 28 -0.90 -7.05 19.03
N GLN A 29 -0.14 -7.39 20.08
CA GLN A 29 -0.18 -6.71 21.36
C GLN A 29 0.22 -5.23 21.23
N ALA A 30 1.24 -4.93 20.44
CA ALA A 30 1.66 -3.56 20.21
C ALA A 30 0.59 -2.73 19.47
N LEU A 31 -0.06 -3.30 18.45
CA LEU A 31 -1.14 -2.64 17.72
C LEU A 31 -2.44 -2.55 18.52
N HIS A 32 -2.67 -3.44 19.48
CA HIS A 32 -3.77 -3.30 20.42
C HIS A 32 -3.60 -2.05 21.31
N ILE A 33 -2.35 -1.75 21.70
CA ILE A 33 -2.02 -0.59 22.55
C ILE A 33 -1.90 0.70 21.74
N TYR A 34 -1.39 0.59 20.51
CA TYR A 34 -1.19 1.70 19.58
C TYR A 34 -1.96 1.45 18.27
N PRO A 35 -3.31 1.49 18.31
CA PRO A 35 -4.12 1.24 17.13
C PRO A 35 -3.86 2.30 16.05
N GLY A 36 -3.70 1.85 14.81
CA GLY A 36 -3.47 2.75 13.67
C GLY A 36 -2.07 3.34 13.58
N ASP A 37 -1.12 2.96 14.47
CA ASP A 37 0.27 3.41 14.37
C ASP A 37 0.90 2.96 13.05
N GLN A 38 1.35 3.93 12.27
CA GLN A 38 1.79 3.68 10.90
C GLN A 38 3.09 2.86 10.85
N MET A 39 4.02 3.10 11.78
CA MET A 39 5.30 2.41 11.78
C MET A 39 5.11 0.93 12.14
N LEU A 40 4.35 0.65 13.20
CA LEU A 40 4.01 -0.71 13.61
C LEU A 40 3.18 -1.43 12.54
N GLY A 41 2.16 -0.77 11.98
CA GLY A 41 1.29 -1.38 10.97
C GLY A 41 2.03 -1.73 9.69
N LEU A 42 2.91 -0.84 9.20
CA LEU A 42 3.71 -1.09 7.99
C LEU A 42 4.72 -2.22 8.19
N ASP A 43 5.42 -2.25 9.31
CA ASP A 43 6.40 -3.31 9.61
C ASP A 43 5.67 -4.65 9.75
N TYR A 44 4.59 -4.69 10.53
CA TYR A 44 3.80 -5.90 10.73
C TYR A 44 3.23 -6.45 9.41
N ALA A 45 2.61 -5.59 8.60
CA ALA A 45 2.08 -5.99 7.29
C ALA A 45 3.16 -6.54 6.36
N GLN A 46 4.38 -5.98 6.39
CA GLN A 46 5.51 -6.49 5.62
C GLN A 46 5.89 -7.90 6.08
N LYS A 47 5.97 -8.15 7.40
CA LYS A 47 6.29 -9.47 7.94
C LYS A 47 5.21 -10.50 7.63
N LEU A 48 3.94 -10.12 7.73
CA LEU A 48 2.82 -10.96 7.32
C LEU A 48 2.91 -11.34 5.84
N LEU A 49 3.23 -10.38 4.96
CA LEU A 49 3.38 -10.65 3.53
C LEU A 49 4.58 -11.59 3.25
N GLN A 50 5.70 -11.41 3.95
CA GLN A 50 6.87 -12.31 3.87
C GLN A 50 6.56 -13.75 4.32
N ASN A 51 5.57 -13.92 5.21
CA ASN A 51 5.15 -15.22 5.72
C ASN A 51 3.85 -15.74 5.07
N ASN A 52 3.54 -15.32 3.83
CA ASN A 52 2.36 -15.74 3.06
C ASN A 52 1.00 -15.45 3.72
N ALA A 53 0.93 -14.56 4.70
CA ALA A 53 -0.30 -14.16 5.39
C ALA A 53 -0.93 -12.89 4.77
N ALA A 54 -1.04 -12.86 3.43
CA ALA A 54 -1.48 -11.68 2.68
C ALA A 54 -2.89 -11.15 3.07
N PRO A 55 -3.92 -11.98 3.33
CA PRO A 55 -5.22 -11.47 3.80
C PRO A 55 -5.13 -10.69 5.11
N LYS A 56 -4.27 -11.13 6.03
CA LYS A 56 -4.04 -10.45 7.30
C LYS A 56 -3.23 -9.17 7.12
N ALA A 57 -2.22 -9.19 6.24
CA ALA A 57 -1.47 -7.99 5.88
C ALA A 57 -2.41 -6.90 5.33
N LYS A 58 -3.39 -7.28 4.49
CA LYS A 58 -4.40 -6.35 3.97
C LYS A 58 -5.21 -5.74 5.10
N ALA A 59 -5.71 -6.57 6.02
CA ALA A 59 -6.49 -6.08 7.16
C ALA A 59 -5.70 -5.04 7.97
N VAL A 60 -4.43 -5.31 8.27
CA VAL A 60 -3.55 -4.38 9.00
C VAL A 60 -3.32 -3.08 8.23
N LEU A 61 -3.04 -3.16 6.93
CA LEU A 61 -2.81 -1.97 6.10
C LEU A 61 -4.06 -1.08 5.98
N LEU A 62 -5.26 -1.66 6.04
CA LEU A 62 -6.49 -0.89 5.98
C LEU A 62 -6.88 -0.22 7.30
N THR A 63 -6.24 -0.57 8.43
CA THR A 63 -6.47 0.12 9.72
C THR A 63 -5.56 1.32 9.95
N ILE A 64 -4.46 1.42 9.20
CA ILE A 64 -3.58 2.59 9.25
C ILE A 64 -4.04 3.65 8.25
N SER A 65 -3.87 4.93 8.61
CA SER A 65 -4.23 6.01 7.70
C SER A 65 -3.42 5.93 6.40
N PRO A 66 -4.07 6.02 5.22
CA PRO A 66 -3.38 6.15 3.94
C PRO A 66 -2.71 7.53 3.89
N ALA A 67 -1.54 7.63 4.51
CA ALA A 67 -0.70 8.81 4.42
C ALA A 67 -0.17 8.98 2.99
N SER A 68 0.35 10.16 2.66
CA SER A 68 1.14 10.41 1.44
C SER A 68 2.51 9.69 1.47
N ASN A 69 2.49 8.40 1.75
CA ASN A 69 3.64 7.54 1.93
C ASN A 69 3.66 6.51 0.78
N PRO A 70 4.56 6.65 -0.22
CA PRO A 70 4.69 5.70 -1.31
C PRO A 70 4.88 4.25 -0.83
N TYR A 71 5.58 4.03 0.29
CA TYR A 71 5.83 2.69 0.82
C TYR A 71 4.54 1.97 1.20
N TYR A 72 3.57 2.69 1.78
CA TYR A 72 2.24 2.17 2.11
C TYR A 72 1.56 1.60 0.86
N TYR A 73 1.43 2.42 -0.18
CA TYR A 73 0.78 2.03 -1.42
C TYR A 73 1.50 0.87 -2.12
N ARG A 74 2.83 0.86 -2.11
CA ARG A 74 3.60 -0.26 -2.68
C ARG A 74 3.32 -1.56 -1.94
N LEU A 75 3.33 -1.53 -0.60
CA LEU A 75 3.08 -2.71 0.21
C LEU A 75 1.65 -3.22 0.02
N LEU A 76 0.67 -2.31 0.04
CA LEU A 76 -0.74 -2.65 -0.20
C LEU A 76 -0.98 -3.21 -1.62
N ALA A 77 -0.32 -2.67 -2.64
CA ALA A 77 -0.38 -3.23 -3.99
C ALA A 77 0.17 -4.66 -4.07
N GLN A 78 1.29 -4.93 -3.41
CA GLN A 78 1.85 -6.28 -3.31
C GLN A 78 0.90 -7.23 -2.58
N THR A 79 0.26 -6.75 -1.52
CA THR A 79 -0.74 -7.53 -0.78
C THR A 79 -1.96 -7.84 -1.64
N TYR A 80 -2.50 -6.89 -2.39
CA TYR A 80 -3.62 -7.13 -3.31
C TYR A 80 -3.27 -8.17 -4.38
N ARG A 81 -2.06 -8.07 -4.96
CA ARG A 81 -1.58 -9.08 -5.91
C ARG A 81 -1.48 -10.47 -5.28
N ALA A 82 -0.95 -10.57 -4.07
CA ALA A 82 -0.81 -11.83 -3.36
C ALA A 82 -2.15 -12.51 -3.04
N ILE A 83 -3.26 -11.75 -2.99
CA ILE A 83 -4.62 -12.29 -2.82
C ILE A 83 -5.40 -12.39 -4.14
N GLY A 84 -4.76 -12.14 -5.29
CA GLY A 84 -5.38 -12.27 -6.62
C GLY A 84 -6.25 -11.08 -7.05
N ASP A 85 -6.22 -9.96 -6.34
CA ASP A 85 -7.02 -8.75 -6.66
C ASP A 85 -6.20 -7.80 -7.56
N GLU A 86 -6.06 -8.17 -8.83
CA GLU A 86 -5.22 -7.42 -9.79
C GLU A 86 -5.70 -5.99 -10.04
N ALA A 87 -7.02 -5.77 -10.02
CA ALA A 87 -7.60 -4.43 -10.20
C ALA A 87 -7.15 -3.48 -9.09
N GLN A 88 -7.28 -3.90 -7.82
CA GLN A 88 -6.80 -3.11 -6.69
C GLN A 88 -5.28 -3.03 -6.64
N ALA A 89 -4.56 -4.07 -7.03
CA ALA A 89 -3.10 -4.06 -7.08
C ALA A 89 -2.60 -2.96 -8.02
N HIS A 90 -3.12 -2.92 -9.25
CA HIS A 90 -2.76 -1.89 -10.22
C HIS A 90 -3.23 -0.49 -9.81
N PHE A 91 -4.46 -0.36 -9.28
CA PHE A 91 -4.95 0.93 -8.78
C PHE A 91 -4.07 1.50 -7.67
N THR A 92 -3.74 0.68 -6.68
CA THR A 92 -2.90 1.09 -5.54
C THR A 92 -1.47 1.40 -5.99
N LEU A 93 -0.93 0.63 -6.95
CA LEU A 93 0.40 0.90 -7.51
C LEU A 93 0.44 2.21 -8.32
N ALA A 94 -0.68 2.62 -8.91
CA ALA A 94 -0.78 3.94 -9.54
C ALA A 94 -0.59 5.08 -8.54
N GLU A 95 -1.22 4.99 -7.37
CA GLU A 95 -1.06 5.98 -6.29
C GLU A 95 0.38 6.03 -5.78
N ASN A 96 1.05 4.87 -5.66
CA ASN A 96 2.47 4.83 -5.34
C ASN A 96 3.31 5.62 -6.36
N TYR A 97 3.14 5.35 -7.66
CA TYR A 97 3.90 6.06 -8.69
C TYR A 97 3.59 7.55 -8.74
N TYR A 98 2.33 7.92 -8.53
CA TYR A 98 1.94 9.32 -8.49
C TYR A 98 2.64 10.08 -7.35
N LEU A 99 2.65 9.52 -6.14
CA LEU A 99 3.37 10.10 -5.00
C LEU A 99 4.89 10.18 -5.21
N MET A 100 5.44 9.34 -6.08
CA MET A 100 6.86 9.40 -6.48
C MET A 100 7.12 10.40 -7.61
N GLY A 101 6.14 11.18 -8.04
CA GLY A 101 6.24 12.12 -9.17
C GLY A 101 6.31 11.42 -10.54
N ARG A 102 5.97 10.13 -10.62
CA ARG A 102 6.03 9.33 -11.84
C ARG A 102 4.63 9.22 -12.48
N THR A 103 4.02 10.37 -12.79
CA THR A 103 2.63 10.46 -13.28
C THR A 103 2.38 9.62 -14.54
N SER A 104 3.35 9.51 -15.45
CA SER A 104 3.24 8.65 -16.64
C SER A 104 3.07 7.17 -16.28
N LEU A 105 3.87 6.65 -15.33
CA LEU A 105 3.75 5.27 -14.85
C LEU A 105 2.44 5.06 -14.08
N ALA A 106 1.99 6.05 -13.31
CA ALA A 106 0.69 5.99 -12.63
C ALA A 106 -0.47 5.82 -13.62
N VAL A 107 -0.46 6.60 -14.71
CA VAL A 107 -1.47 6.49 -15.78
C VAL A 107 -1.45 5.09 -16.43
N GLU A 108 -0.28 4.50 -16.66
CA GLU A 108 -0.19 3.14 -17.21
C GLU A 108 -0.73 2.09 -16.24
N GLN A 109 -0.48 2.21 -14.94
CA GLN A 109 -1.06 1.31 -13.95
C GLN A 109 -2.58 1.43 -13.90
N LEU A 110 -3.14 2.64 -13.98
CA LEU A 110 -4.58 2.84 -14.05
C LEU A 110 -5.19 2.20 -15.30
N LYS A 111 -4.52 2.23 -16.45
CA LYS A 111 -4.97 1.49 -17.64
C LYS A 111 -5.05 -0.01 -17.41
N GLN A 112 -4.06 -0.59 -16.70
CA GLN A 112 -4.11 -2.01 -16.34
C GLN A 112 -5.25 -2.29 -15.36
N ALA A 113 -5.41 -1.48 -14.31
CA ALA A 113 -6.51 -1.63 -13.34
C ALA A 113 -7.89 -1.69 -14.02
N ARG A 114 -8.13 -0.84 -15.03
CA ARG A 114 -9.36 -0.84 -15.84
C ARG A 114 -9.62 -2.13 -16.60
N ARG A 115 -8.57 -2.86 -17.00
CA ARG A 115 -8.70 -4.12 -17.73
C ARG A 115 -9.11 -5.28 -16.80
N PHE A 116 -8.69 -5.22 -15.54
CA PHE A 116 -8.95 -6.27 -14.55
C PHE A 116 -10.23 -6.06 -13.75
N VAL A 117 -10.73 -4.82 -13.66
CA VAL A 117 -12.01 -4.55 -12.97
C VAL A 117 -13.19 -4.98 -13.83
N THR A 118 -13.92 -6.01 -13.40
CA THR A 118 -15.02 -6.59 -14.20
C THR A 118 -16.39 -6.50 -13.53
N GLN A 119 -16.46 -6.57 -12.20
CA GLN A 119 -17.73 -6.70 -11.46
C GLN A 119 -17.93 -5.64 -10.35
N ASP A 120 -16.86 -4.98 -9.91
CA ASP A 120 -16.95 -3.93 -8.90
C ASP A 120 -17.14 -2.56 -9.58
N PHE A 121 -18.41 -2.15 -9.73
CA PHE A 121 -18.77 -0.88 -10.35
C PHE A 121 -18.24 0.34 -9.58
N TYR A 122 -18.13 0.22 -8.26
CA TYR A 122 -17.61 1.30 -7.42
C TYR A 122 -16.10 1.47 -7.66
N LEU A 123 -15.34 0.38 -7.64
CA LEU A 123 -13.92 0.40 -7.96
C LEU A 123 -13.68 0.86 -9.41
N ALA A 124 -14.47 0.37 -10.37
CA ALA A 124 -14.38 0.79 -11.76
C ALA A 124 -14.53 2.31 -11.91
N SER A 125 -15.54 2.88 -11.24
CA SER A 125 -15.78 4.33 -11.24
C SER A 125 -14.61 5.11 -10.63
N ARG A 126 -14.02 4.61 -9.54
CA ARG A 126 -12.83 5.24 -8.92
C ARG A 126 -11.61 5.19 -9.83
N ILE A 127 -11.35 4.05 -10.44
CA ILE A 127 -10.23 3.88 -11.39
C ILE A 127 -10.42 4.83 -12.58
N ASP A 128 -11.62 4.93 -13.14
CA ASP A 128 -11.91 5.79 -14.28
C ASP A 128 -11.78 7.28 -13.96
N ALA A 129 -12.26 7.70 -12.78
CA ALA A 129 -12.09 9.08 -12.32
C ALA A 129 -10.60 9.44 -12.19
N ARG A 130 -9.83 8.59 -11.50
CA ARG A 130 -8.40 8.81 -11.27
C ARG A 130 -7.58 8.76 -12.57
N TYR A 131 -7.93 7.86 -13.49
CA TYR A 131 -7.29 7.78 -14.80
C TYR A 131 -7.46 9.08 -15.59
N ARG A 132 -8.69 9.64 -15.61
CA ARG A 132 -8.97 10.89 -16.32
C ARG A 132 -8.22 12.06 -15.70
N GLU A 133 -8.18 12.13 -14.37
CA GLU A 133 -7.45 13.15 -13.62
C GLU A 133 -5.95 13.15 -13.97
N LEU A 134 -5.26 12.02 -13.75
CA LEU A 134 -3.81 11.95 -13.96
C LEU A 134 -3.41 12.07 -15.44
N ARG A 135 -4.26 11.59 -16.36
CA ARG A 135 -4.03 11.78 -17.79
C ARG A 135 -4.12 13.25 -18.18
N LYS A 136 -5.06 14.01 -17.60
CA LYS A 136 -5.17 15.46 -17.84
C LYS A 136 -3.92 16.18 -17.32
N GLU A 137 -3.52 15.91 -16.09
CA GLU A 137 -2.32 16.49 -15.47
C GLU A 137 -1.07 16.23 -16.34
N LEU A 138 -0.89 14.99 -16.81
CA LEU A 138 0.23 14.61 -17.66
C LEU A 138 0.27 15.39 -18.99
N LEU A 139 -0.89 15.60 -19.63
CA LEU A 139 -0.98 16.35 -20.88
C LEU A 139 -0.67 17.84 -20.67
N GLU A 140 -1.14 18.43 -19.57
CA GLU A 140 -0.87 19.82 -19.21
C GLU A 140 0.63 20.04 -18.95
N ALA A 141 1.27 19.14 -18.20
CA ALA A 141 2.71 19.17 -17.95
C ALA A 141 3.54 19.08 -19.25
N GLN A 142 3.14 18.21 -20.18
CA GLN A 142 3.79 18.08 -21.50
C GLN A 142 3.63 19.34 -22.36
N ASN A 143 2.43 19.94 -22.37
CA ASN A 143 2.16 21.17 -23.12
C ASN A 143 2.90 22.38 -22.54
N GLY A 144 2.98 22.48 -21.20
CA GLY A 144 3.75 23.52 -20.52
C GLY A 144 5.26 23.41 -20.79
N SER A 145 5.79 22.19 -20.83
CA SER A 145 7.21 21.93 -21.14
C SER A 145 7.57 22.27 -22.59
N ARG A 146 6.64 22.11 -23.53
CA ARG A 146 6.85 22.47 -24.96
C ARG A 146 6.79 23.96 -25.25
N ARG A 147 6.27 24.78 -24.32
CA ARG A 147 6.09 26.23 -24.48
C ARG A 147 7.21 27.05 -23.81
N ARG A 148 8.16 26.39 -23.15
CA ARG A 148 9.36 27.00 -22.55
C ARG A 148 10.56 26.72 -23.43
#